data_AF-A0A6N7MHI3-F1
#
_entry.id   AF-A0A6N7MHI3-F1
#
_cell.length_a   1.000
_cell.length_b   1.000
_cell.length_c   1.000
_cell.angle_alpha   90.00
_cell.angle_beta   90.00
_cell.angle_gamma   90.00
#
_symmetry.space_group_name_H-M   'P 1'
#
loop_
_entity.id
_entity.type
_entity.pdbx_description
1 polymer ?
#
loop_
_entity_poly.entity_id
_entity_poly.type
_entity_poly.pdbx_seq_one_letter_code
_entity_poly.pdbx_strand_id
1 'polypeptide(L)' 'MSGHSKWSTIKRKKGAADARRSKIFSKLVKEIQVAVKEGGLDPEANPRLRLALQNAKGANMPKDNI' A
#
# COMPACT_ATOMS: atom_id res chain seq x y z
N MET A 1 11.34 1.92 39.15
CA MET A 1 12.34 1.90 38.07
C MET A 1 11.67 1.45 36.78
N SER A 2 11.72 2.31 35.78
CA SER A 2 10.94 2.23 34.54
C SER A 2 11.41 1.08 33.65
N GLY A 3 10.68 -0.04 33.66
CA GLY A 3 10.91 -1.21 32.79
C GLY A 3 10.58 -0.98 31.31
N HIS A 4 10.75 0.24 30.81
CA HIS A 4 10.49 0.58 29.42
C HIS A 4 11.76 0.39 28.59
N SER A 5 11.90 -0.80 28.03
CA SER A 5 12.79 -1.03 26.89
C SER A 5 12.34 -0.11 25.75
N LYS A 6 13.18 0.88 25.41
CA LYS A 6 13.03 1.76 24.24
C LYS A 6 12.71 0.94 22.99
N TRP A 7 13.36 -0.21 22.86
CA TRP A 7 13.14 -1.15 21.78
C TRP A 7 11.72 -1.75 21.76
N SER A 8 11.19 -2.18 22.91
CA SER A 8 9.84 -2.78 22.98
C SER A 8 8.75 -1.82 22.53
N THR A 9 8.86 -0.53 22.89
CA THR A 9 7.92 0.51 22.44
C THR A 9 8.02 0.76 20.94
N ILE A 10 9.25 0.85 20.40
CA ILE A 10 9.48 1.02 18.95
C ILE A 10 8.91 -0.17 18.17
N LYS A 11 9.18 -1.40 18.63
CA LYS A 11 8.69 -2.63 17.99
C LYS A 11 7.16 -2.64 17.91
N ARG A 12 6.47 -2.31 19.00
CA ARG A 12 5.00 -2.27 19.02
C ARG A 12 4.45 -1.20 18.09
N LYS A 13 5.00 0.01 18.13
CA LYS A 13 4.58 1.13 17.26
C LYS A 13 4.80 0.80 15.78
N LYS A 14 5.96 0.23 15.44
CA LYS A 14 6.30 -0.19 14.08
C LYS A 14 5.36 -1.30 13.60
N GLY A 15 5.16 -2.36 14.39
CA GLY A 15 4.26 -3.46 14.03
C GLY A 15 2.83 -3.01 13.74
N ALA A 16 2.29 -2.08 14.55
CA ALA A 16 0.96 -1.51 14.29
C ALA A 16 0.91 -0.61 13.03
N ALA A 17 2.02 0.05 12.67
CA ALA A 17 2.12 0.80 11.43
C ALA A 17 2.22 -0.13 10.21
N ASP A 18 3.04 -1.18 10.30
CA ASP A 18 3.25 -2.15 9.23
C ASP A 18 1.96 -2.95 8.96
N ALA A 19 1.23 -3.35 10.00
CA ALA A 19 -0.07 -4.02 9.86
C ALA A 19 -1.16 -3.14 9.21
N ARG A 20 -1.09 -1.82 9.41
CA ARG A 20 -1.98 -0.88 8.69
C ARG A 20 -1.55 -0.73 7.24
N ARG A 21 -0.25 -0.63 6.99
CA ARG A 21 0.32 -0.51 5.64
C ARG A 21 0.02 -1.74 4.79
N SER A 22 0.16 -2.94 5.32
CA SER A 22 -0.14 -4.19 4.59
C SER A 22 -1.60 -4.25 4.13
N LYS A 23 -2.55 -3.84 4.97
CA LYS A 23 -3.97 -3.75 4.60
C LYS A 23 -4.23 -2.75 3.47
N ILE A 24 -3.55 -1.60 3.49
CA ILE A 24 -3.65 -0.60 2.43
C ILE A 24 -3.09 -1.19 1.12
N PHE A 25 -1.94 -1.85 1.19
CA PHE A 25 -1.31 -2.49 0.03
C PHE A 25 -2.20 -3.56 -0.61
N SER A 26 -2.80 -4.44 0.19
CA SER A 26 -3.71 -5.47 -0.34
C SER A 26 -4.93 -4.88 -1.05
N LYS A 27 -5.44 -3.72 -0.59
CA LYS A 27 -6.55 -3.02 -1.26
C LYS A 27 -6.12 -2.40 -2.58
N LEU A 28 -4.96 -1.75 -2.61
CA LEU A 28 -4.42 -1.13 -3.81
C LEU A 28 -4.12 -2.16 -4.91
N VAL A 29 -3.53 -3.30 -4.56
CA VAL A 29 -3.29 -4.39 -5.52
C VAL A 29 -4.60 -4.89 -6.13
N LYS A 30 -5.63 -5.11 -5.30
CA LYS A 30 -6.95 -5.50 -5.81
C LYS A 30 -7.56 -4.43 -6.73
N GLU A 31 -7.44 -3.16 -6.38
CA GLU A 31 -7.95 -2.07 -7.20
C GLU A 31 -7.23 -2.00 -8.57
N ILE A 32 -5.90 -2.16 -8.59
CA ILE A 32 -5.12 -2.21 -9.83
C ILE A 32 -5.57 -3.40 -10.68
N GLN A 33 -5.69 -4.60 -10.10
CA GLN A 33 -6.12 -5.81 -10.81
C GLN A 33 -7.52 -5.65 -11.42
N VAL A 34 -8.47 -5.07 -10.67
CA VAL A 34 -9.82 -4.82 -11.16
C VAL A 34 -9.81 -3.77 -12.27
N ALA A 35 -9.08 -2.67 -12.09
CA ALA A 35 -8.96 -1.62 -13.10
C ALA A 35 -8.38 -2.16 -14.41
N VAL A 36 -7.34 -3.00 -14.34
CA VAL A 36 -6.77 -3.67 -15.52
C VAL A 36 -7.79 -4.58 -16.19
N LYS A 37 -8.55 -5.35 -15.42
CA LYS A 37 -9.57 -6.28 -15.96
C LYS A 37 -10.71 -5.54 -16.66
N GLU A 38 -11.12 -4.39 -16.14
CA GLU A 38 -12.24 -3.61 -16.67
C GLU A 38 -11.86 -2.71 -17.86
N GLY A 39 -10.69 -2.07 -17.80
CA GLY A 39 -10.31 -1.01 -18.76
C GLY A 39 -9.00 -1.27 -19.51
N GLY A 40 -8.43 -2.47 -19.38
CA GLY A 40 -7.17 -2.83 -20.03
C GLY A 40 -5.91 -2.31 -19.30
N LEU A 41 -4.76 -2.68 -19.86
CA LEU A 41 -3.43 -2.47 -19.27
C LEU A 41 -2.86 -1.06 -19.49
N ASP A 42 -3.45 -0.27 -20.39
CA ASP A 42 -2.95 1.05 -20.74
C ASP A 42 -3.46 2.11 -19.74
N PRO A 43 -2.58 2.72 -18.92
CA PRO A 43 -2.98 3.76 -17.97
C PRO A 43 -3.47 5.04 -18.64
N GLU A 44 -3.12 5.28 -19.91
CA GLU A 44 -3.57 6.48 -20.61
C GLU A 44 -5.00 6.34 -21.13
N ALA A 45 -5.36 5.14 -21.60
CA ALA A 45 -6.73 4.79 -21.97
C ALA A 45 -7.64 4.46 -20.77
N ASN A 46 -7.08 4.20 -19.59
CA ASN A 46 -7.81 3.79 -18.38
C ASN A 46 -7.60 4.75 -17.19
N PRO A 47 -8.50 5.74 -17.00
CA PRO A 47 -8.41 6.67 -15.88
C PRO A 47 -8.44 6.02 -14.50
N ARG A 48 -9.14 4.89 -14.36
CA ARG A 48 -9.22 4.14 -13.10
C ARG A 48 -7.88 3.52 -12.74
N LEU A 49 -7.19 2.93 -13.72
CA LEU A 49 -5.84 2.42 -13.56
C LEU A 49 -4.87 3.54 -13.20
N ARG A 50 -4.92 4.68 -13.90
CA ARG A 50 -4.07 5.84 -13.59
C ARG A 50 -4.21 6.29 -12.14
N LEU A 51 -5.44 6.39 -11.64
CA LEU A 51 -5.72 6.78 -10.25
C LEU A 51 -5.22 5.71 -9.25
N ALA A 52 -5.44 4.43 -9.55
CA ALA A 52 -4.96 3.33 -8.71
C ALA A 52 -3.42 3.33 -8.59
N LEU A 53 -2.72 3.58 -9.69
CA LEU A 53 -1.25 3.72 -9.73
C LEU A 53 -0.76 4.94 -8.95
N GLN A 54 -1.44 6.08 -9.05
CA GLN A 54 -1.11 7.27 -8.26
C GLN A 54 -1.31 7.03 -6.75
N ASN A 55 -2.41 6.39 -6.37
CA ASN A 55 -2.67 6.03 -4.98
C ASN A 55 -1.63 5.04 -4.43
N ALA A 56 -1.20 4.07 -5.25
CA ALA A 56 -0.14 3.13 -4.88
C ALA A 56 1.21 3.83 -4.64
N LYS A 57 1.58 4.77 -5.52
CA LYS A 57 2.78 5.60 -5.35
C LYS A 57 2.68 6.48 -4.10
N GLY A 58 1.52 7.11 -3.85
CA GLY A 58 1.27 7.91 -2.65
C GLY A 58 1.37 7.11 -1.34
N ALA A 59 1.07 5.81 -1.38
CA ALA A 59 1.23 4.90 -0.26
C ALA A 59 2.67 4.37 -0.08
N ASN A 60 3.65 4.81 -0.89
CA ASN A 60 5.01 4.28 -0.96
C ASN A 60 5.06 2.77 -1.23
N MET A 61 4.17 2.26 -2.09
CA MET A 61 4.25 0.89 -2.56
C MET A 61 5.49 0.73 -3.46
N PRO A 62 6.32 -0.32 -3.27
CA PRO A 62 7.45 -0.60 -4.16
C PRO A 62 7.00 -0.78 -5.61
N LYS A 63 7.79 -0.30 -6.57
CA LYS A 63 7.47 -0.42 -8.01
C LYS A 63 7.30 -1.86 -8.46
N ASP A 64 8.04 -2.79 -7.86
CA ASP A 64 7.94 -4.23 -8.17
C ASP A 64 6.57 -4.84 -7.80
N ASN A 65 5.80 -4.16 -6.94
CA ASN A 65 4.46 -4.58 -6.52
C ASN A 65 3.33 -3.87 -7.29
N ILE A 66 3.64 -2.98 -8.23
CA ILE A 66 2.69 -2.15 -8.97
C ILE A 66 2.52 -2.68 -10.40
#